data_AF-U1YB39-F1
#
_entry.id   AF-U1YB39-F1
#
_cell.length_a   1.000
_cell.length_b   1.000
_cell.length_c   1.000
_cell.angle_alpha   90.00
_cell.angle_beta   90.00
_cell.angle_gamma   90.00
#
_symmetry.space_group_name_H-M   'P 1'
#
loop_
_entity.id
_entity.type
_entity.pdbx_description
1 polymer ?
#
loop_
_entity_poly.entity_id
_entity_poly.type
_entity_poly.pdbx_seq_one_letter_code
_entity_poly.pdbx_strand_id
1 'polypeptide(L)'
;MQVQNQQWNEVQKMNLVEKEKMERKLQIYEYILDQINEGIHVIDENGVSIIYNEKMSEIEAMKKETVLGKNLLDVFTFTEEQESTLLRALHQGEMTKNVKQTYFNAKGKQITTINNTFPIQEQGQAIAALELANDITRMEHMLRENFLKDKDTRYVFESIIGESAAIREVIEMGRRAARTSSSVLIVGETGTGKELFAQSIHNDSSRSSGPFISQNCAALPEHLIEGLLFGTKRGAFTGAIERPGLFEQARGGTLLLDEINSMSPPLQAKLLRALQEKKIRRIGDTKDMEIDVRIIATMNEDPIDAIAGDRLRKDLYYRLGVVTLFIPPLRERKPDIERLAFHFIQKYNRLFDMNVESIDPDVLDSFREYGWPGNVRELEHAIEGTMNFIADETEIGMQHLPHHIRRKLLHLSKVEAEDIPVCDVSPLPVEAKAKETDTSFDHVPHDLKSRMAAFEKKYIRQVIEKNNNNVSRAARELGISRQSLQYRMRKYGMGFTLDS
;
A
#
# COMPACT_ATOMS: atom_id res chain seq x y z
N MET A 1 -4.47 -44.32 -60.75
CA MET A 1 -3.28 -44.28 -59.87
C MET A 1 -2.66 -42.87 -59.75
N GLN A 2 -2.29 -42.18 -60.85
CA GLN A 2 -1.64 -40.86 -60.76
C GLN A 2 -2.50 -39.75 -60.09
N VAL A 3 -3.81 -39.70 -60.37
CA VAL A 3 -4.73 -38.69 -59.78
C VAL A 3 -4.95 -38.91 -58.27
N GLN A 4 -5.05 -40.15 -57.82
CA GLN A 4 -5.16 -40.52 -56.40
C GLN A 4 -3.88 -40.15 -55.62
N ASN A 5 -2.71 -40.32 -56.23
CA ASN A 5 -1.43 -39.95 -55.62
C ASN A 5 -1.27 -38.43 -55.52
N GLN A 6 -1.85 -37.68 -56.45
CA GLN A 6 -1.82 -36.22 -56.47
C GLN A 6 -2.75 -35.61 -55.41
N GLN A 7 -3.96 -36.14 -55.25
CA GLN A 7 -4.88 -35.76 -54.16
C GLN A 7 -4.31 -36.10 -52.77
N TRP A 8 -3.65 -37.26 -52.63
CA TRP A 8 -3.02 -37.63 -51.36
C TRP A 8 -1.88 -36.68 -50.99
N ASN A 9 -1.07 -36.25 -51.96
CA ASN A 9 -0.01 -35.26 -51.77
C ASN A 9 -0.53 -33.85 -51.45
N GLU A 10 -1.69 -33.45 -51.96
CA GLU A 10 -2.32 -32.17 -51.64
C GLU A 10 -2.89 -32.13 -50.21
N VAL A 11 -3.52 -33.22 -49.75
CA VAL A 11 -3.98 -33.34 -48.36
C VAL A 11 -2.81 -33.32 -47.38
N GLN A 12 -1.70 -34.01 -47.70
CA GLN A 12 -0.49 -33.98 -46.87
C GLN A 12 0.14 -32.58 -46.80
N LYS A 13 0.16 -31.84 -47.91
CA LYS A 13 0.64 -30.43 -47.93
C LYS A 13 -0.26 -29.51 -47.12
N MET A 14 -1.59 -29.67 -47.20
CA MET A 14 -2.54 -28.86 -46.46
C MET A 14 -2.41 -29.10 -44.95
N ASN A 15 -2.29 -30.36 -44.52
CA ASN A 15 -2.04 -30.73 -43.12
C ASN A 15 -0.71 -30.16 -42.59
N LEU A 16 0.34 -30.08 -43.41
CA LEU A 16 1.62 -29.50 -43.03
C LEU A 16 1.51 -27.99 -42.78
N VAL A 17 0.82 -27.26 -43.65
CA VAL A 17 0.61 -25.80 -43.49
C VAL A 17 -0.25 -25.48 -42.26
N GLU A 18 -1.26 -26.31 -41.97
CA GLU A 18 -2.07 -26.15 -40.75
C GLU A 18 -1.26 -26.42 -39.49
N LYS A 19 -0.41 -27.46 -39.51
CA LYS A 19 0.52 -27.76 -38.42
C LYS A 19 1.49 -26.61 -38.16
N GLU A 20 2.11 -26.06 -39.20
CA GLU A 20 3.03 -24.90 -39.06
C GLU A 20 2.32 -23.67 -38.48
N LYS A 21 1.05 -23.41 -38.87
CA LYS A 21 0.25 -22.32 -38.30
C LYS A 21 -0.04 -22.54 -36.82
N MET A 22 -0.35 -23.78 -36.41
CA MET A 22 -0.59 -24.13 -35.01
C MET A 22 0.70 -23.99 -34.18
N GLU A 23 1.82 -24.49 -34.68
CA GLU A 23 3.14 -24.36 -34.02
C GLU A 23 3.51 -22.89 -33.82
N ARG A 24 3.32 -22.05 -34.85
CA ARG A 24 3.57 -20.61 -34.74
C ARG A 24 2.66 -19.94 -33.72
N LYS A 25 1.39 -20.34 -33.63
CA LYS A 25 0.45 -19.80 -32.65
C LYS A 25 0.83 -20.23 -31.22
N LEU A 26 1.29 -21.46 -31.04
CA LEU A 26 1.76 -21.98 -29.77
C LEU A 26 2.98 -21.21 -29.27
N GLN A 27 3.97 -20.97 -30.14
CA GLN A 27 5.15 -20.15 -29.83
C GLN A 27 4.79 -18.74 -29.35
N ILE A 28 3.77 -18.12 -29.96
CA ILE A 28 3.28 -16.80 -29.53
C ILE A 28 2.66 -16.88 -28.13
N TYR A 29 1.88 -17.93 -27.84
CA TYR A 29 1.31 -18.11 -26.50
C TYR A 29 2.36 -18.38 -25.45
N GLU A 30 3.34 -19.25 -25.72
CA GLU A 30 4.47 -19.48 -24.82
C GLU A 30 5.21 -18.18 -24.50
N TYR A 31 5.49 -17.36 -25.53
CA TYR A 31 6.12 -16.06 -25.34
C TYR A 31 5.27 -15.14 -24.45
N ILE A 32 3.94 -15.08 -24.66
CA ILE A 32 3.05 -14.28 -23.81
C ILE A 32 3.09 -14.76 -22.36
N LEU A 33 3.03 -16.07 -22.12
CA LEU A 33 3.08 -16.65 -20.78
C LEU A 33 4.38 -16.32 -20.05
N ASP A 34 5.49 -16.22 -20.77
CA ASP A 34 6.80 -15.85 -20.22
C ASP A 34 6.90 -14.36 -19.83
N GLN A 35 6.07 -13.48 -20.40
CA GLN A 35 6.04 -12.07 -20.02
C GLN A 35 5.13 -11.78 -18.80
N ILE A 36 4.38 -12.78 -18.32
CA ILE A 36 3.47 -12.62 -17.19
C ILE A 36 4.25 -12.70 -15.88
N ASN A 37 4.04 -11.71 -14.98
CA ASN A 37 4.68 -11.66 -13.66
C ASN A 37 3.95 -12.52 -12.61
N GLU A 38 3.39 -13.65 -13.03
CA GLU A 38 2.73 -14.66 -12.20
C GLU A 38 3.20 -16.03 -12.68
N GLY A 39 3.46 -16.95 -11.76
CA GLY A 39 3.91 -18.30 -12.08
C GLY A 39 2.78 -19.07 -12.75
N ILE A 40 3.03 -19.70 -13.89
CA ILE A 40 2.06 -20.51 -14.63
C ILE A 40 2.61 -21.91 -14.80
N HIS A 41 1.86 -22.90 -14.29
CA HIS A 41 2.16 -24.32 -14.42
C HIS A 41 0.90 -25.09 -14.83
N VAL A 42 0.99 -25.89 -15.89
CA VAL A 42 -0.10 -26.78 -16.34
C VAL A 42 0.38 -28.21 -16.40
N ILE A 43 -0.43 -29.12 -15.86
CA ILE A 43 -0.26 -30.58 -16.01
C ILE A 43 -1.37 -31.17 -16.89
N ASP A 44 -1.05 -32.21 -17.65
CA ASP A 44 -2.00 -32.98 -18.45
C ASP A 44 -2.79 -34.01 -17.61
N GLU A 45 -3.60 -34.84 -18.27
CA GLU A 45 -4.41 -35.88 -17.66
C GLU A 45 -3.61 -36.98 -16.94
N ASN A 46 -2.31 -37.10 -17.24
CA ASN A 46 -1.39 -38.06 -16.62
C ASN A 46 -0.53 -37.41 -15.52
N GLY A 47 -0.75 -36.13 -15.21
CA GLY A 47 0.05 -35.37 -14.26
C GLY A 47 1.42 -34.95 -14.80
N VAL A 48 1.62 -34.98 -16.11
CA VAL A 48 2.86 -34.55 -16.78
C VAL A 48 2.81 -33.05 -17.01
N SER A 49 3.90 -32.35 -16.68
CA SER A 49 4.01 -30.90 -16.87
C SER A 49 4.10 -30.55 -18.36
N ILE A 50 3.11 -29.83 -18.88
CA ILE A 50 3.00 -29.46 -20.30
C ILE A 50 3.19 -27.96 -20.57
N ILE A 51 2.95 -27.09 -19.57
CA ILE A 51 3.24 -25.66 -19.65
C ILE A 51 3.91 -25.24 -18.35
N TYR A 52 4.99 -24.48 -18.46
CA TYR A 52 5.75 -23.98 -17.33
C TYR A 52 6.51 -22.72 -17.75
N ASN A 53 6.08 -21.55 -17.26
CA ASN A 53 6.60 -20.25 -17.73
C ASN A 53 7.89 -19.82 -17.01
N GLU A 54 8.54 -18.76 -17.52
CA GLU A 54 9.75 -18.22 -16.89
C GLU A 54 9.54 -17.83 -15.43
N LYS A 55 8.37 -17.30 -15.09
CA LYS A 55 8.11 -16.91 -13.72
C LYS A 55 8.18 -18.09 -12.76
N MET A 56 7.65 -19.26 -13.12
CA MET A 56 7.82 -20.47 -12.31
C MET A 56 9.27 -20.90 -12.17
N SER A 57 10.03 -20.81 -13.27
CA SER A 57 11.48 -21.08 -13.27
C SER A 57 12.23 -20.22 -12.24
N GLU A 58 11.88 -18.95 -12.11
CA GLU A 58 12.42 -18.04 -11.09
C GLU A 58 12.04 -18.48 -9.66
N ILE A 59 10.76 -18.72 -9.41
CA ILE A 59 10.21 -19.08 -8.09
C ILE A 59 10.92 -20.33 -7.55
N GLU A 60 10.98 -21.36 -8.39
CA GLU A 60 11.51 -22.66 -8.00
C GLU A 60 13.02 -22.78 -8.18
N ALA A 61 13.67 -21.81 -8.84
CA ALA A 61 15.08 -21.86 -9.23
C ALA A 61 15.43 -23.14 -10.03
N MET A 62 14.55 -23.48 -10.97
CA MET A 62 14.60 -24.66 -11.84
C MET A 62 14.54 -24.24 -13.30
N LYS A 63 15.19 -25.01 -14.19
CA LYS A 63 15.10 -24.74 -15.64
C LYS A 63 13.86 -25.41 -16.21
N LYS A 64 13.21 -24.81 -17.22
CA LYS A 64 12.01 -25.37 -17.85
C LYS A 64 12.19 -26.81 -18.32
N GLU A 65 13.34 -27.13 -18.91
CA GLU A 65 13.64 -28.47 -19.45
C GLU A 65 13.77 -29.54 -18.36
N THR A 66 13.95 -29.12 -17.10
CA THR A 66 14.01 -30.03 -15.97
C THR A 66 12.63 -30.43 -15.45
N VAL A 67 11.58 -29.70 -15.83
CA VAL A 67 10.20 -29.86 -15.36
C VAL A 67 9.28 -30.33 -16.48
N LEU A 68 9.35 -29.69 -17.64
CA LEU A 68 8.51 -30.02 -18.80
C LEU A 68 8.71 -31.47 -19.24
N GLY A 69 7.60 -32.14 -19.56
CA GLY A 69 7.57 -33.54 -19.98
C GLY A 69 7.80 -34.56 -18.86
N LYS A 70 7.87 -34.14 -17.59
CA LYS A 70 7.98 -35.03 -16.43
C LYS A 70 6.72 -35.01 -15.58
N ASN A 71 6.49 -36.12 -14.88
CA ASN A 71 5.40 -36.17 -13.91
C ASN A 71 5.68 -35.20 -12.75
N LEU A 72 4.64 -34.51 -12.29
CA LEU A 72 4.72 -33.55 -11.20
C LEU A 72 5.41 -34.14 -9.95
N LEU A 73 5.06 -35.38 -9.59
CA LEU A 73 5.55 -36.04 -8.38
C LEU A 73 7.00 -36.53 -8.51
N ASP A 74 7.56 -36.61 -9.72
CA ASP A 74 8.97 -36.94 -9.94
C ASP A 74 9.89 -35.74 -9.70
N VAL A 75 9.34 -34.53 -9.84
CA VAL A 75 10.10 -33.27 -9.76
C VAL A 75 9.88 -32.57 -8.43
N PHE A 76 8.68 -32.69 -7.86
CA PHE A 76 8.27 -31.99 -6.66
C PHE A 76 7.83 -32.96 -5.59
N THR A 77 8.33 -32.73 -4.38
CA THR A 77 7.91 -33.46 -3.19
C THR A 77 7.00 -32.56 -2.36
N PHE A 78 5.79 -33.04 -2.11
CA PHE A 78 4.83 -32.38 -1.23
C PHE A 78 4.97 -32.95 0.18
N THR A 79 4.61 -32.16 1.19
CA THR A 79 4.64 -32.66 2.57
C THR A 79 3.62 -33.80 2.74
N GLU A 80 3.86 -34.75 3.65
CA GLU A 80 2.98 -35.91 3.87
C GLU A 80 1.50 -35.54 4.17
N GLU A 81 1.25 -34.28 4.54
CA GLU A 81 -0.06 -33.72 4.89
C GLU A 81 -0.65 -32.83 3.77
N GLN A 82 -0.01 -32.75 2.59
CA GLN A 82 -0.45 -31.95 1.43
C GLN A 82 -0.46 -32.77 0.13
N GLU A 83 -1.65 -32.89 -0.46
CA GLU A 83 -1.76 -33.19 -1.90
C GLU A 83 -1.59 -31.89 -2.70
N SER A 84 -0.92 -31.97 -3.85
CA SER A 84 -0.77 -30.84 -4.77
C SER A 84 -2.13 -30.30 -5.20
N THR A 85 -2.30 -28.97 -5.24
CA THR A 85 -3.54 -28.35 -5.73
C THR A 85 -3.78 -28.66 -7.21
N LEU A 86 -2.72 -28.84 -8.01
CA LEU A 86 -2.82 -29.31 -9.40
C LEU A 86 -3.42 -30.72 -9.47
N LEU A 87 -2.95 -31.65 -8.65
CA LEU A 87 -3.49 -33.02 -8.60
C LEU A 87 -4.92 -33.06 -8.08
N ARG A 88 -5.26 -32.22 -7.09
CA ARG A 88 -6.65 -32.08 -6.62
C ARG A 88 -7.56 -31.54 -7.71
N ALA A 89 -7.13 -30.51 -8.43
CA ALA A 89 -7.90 -29.97 -9.56
C ALA A 89 -8.08 -31.03 -10.65
N LEU A 90 -7.04 -31.80 -10.96
CA LEU A 90 -7.09 -32.84 -11.99
C LEU A 90 -7.99 -34.03 -11.58
N HIS A 91 -7.79 -34.60 -10.39
CA HIS A 91 -8.49 -35.81 -9.97
C HIS A 91 -9.92 -35.53 -9.44
N GLN A 92 -10.11 -34.40 -8.77
CA GLN A 92 -11.35 -34.09 -8.07
C GLN A 92 -12.19 -33.03 -8.80
N GLY A 93 -11.64 -32.41 -9.87
CA GLY A 93 -12.30 -31.31 -10.57
C GLY A 93 -12.45 -30.05 -9.70
N GLU A 94 -11.64 -29.92 -8.65
CA GLU A 94 -11.76 -28.84 -7.67
C GLU A 94 -11.09 -27.55 -8.17
N MET A 95 -11.85 -26.46 -8.22
CA MET A 95 -11.27 -25.12 -8.40
C MET A 95 -10.89 -24.55 -7.03
N THR A 96 -9.65 -24.12 -6.87
CA THR A 96 -9.16 -23.48 -5.65
C THR A 96 -8.70 -22.05 -5.93
N LYS A 97 -8.89 -21.16 -4.95
CA LYS A 97 -8.46 -19.76 -5.05
C LYS A 97 -7.72 -19.34 -3.79
N ASN A 98 -6.61 -18.63 -3.97
CA ASN A 98 -5.74 -18.11 -2.92
C ASN A 98 -5.31 -19.16 -1.89
N VAL A 99 -5.06 -20.40 -2.34
CA VAL A 99 -4.65 -21.49 -1.45
C VAL A 99 -3.15 -21.49 -1.29
N LYS A 100 -2.68 -21.45 -0.04
CA LYS A 100 -1.27 -21.61 0.27
C LYS A 100 -0.82 -23.04 -0.01
N GLN A 101 0.27 -23.20 -0.76
CA GLN A 101 0.93 -24.47 -1.00
C GLN A 101 2.41 -24.38 -0.59
N THR A 102 2.92 -25.43 0.05
CA THR A 102 4.34 -25.53 0.42
C THR A 102 4.88 -26.86 -0.07
N TYR A 103 5.98 -26.82 -0.83
CA TYR A 103 6.53 -28.00 -1.47
C TYR A 103 8.04 -27.85 -1.66
N PHE A 104 8.69 -28.94 -2.06
CA PHE A 104 10.13 -28.99 -2.29
C PHE A 104 10.40 -29.31 -3.74
N ASN A 105 11.32 -28.57 -4.35
CA ASN A 105 11.82 -28.93 -5.69
C ASN A 105 12.82 -30.10 -5.60
N ALA A 106 13.24 -30.61 -6.75
CA ALA A 106 14.24 -31.69 -6.86
C ALA A 106 15.61 -31.38 -6.20
N LYS A 107 15.90 -30.13 -5.82
CA LYS A 107 17.12 -29.72 -5.10
C LYS A 107 16.91 -29.63 -3.58
N GLY A 108 15.73 -29.98 -3.08
CA GLY A 108 15.37 -29.86 -1.67
C GLY A 108 15.13 -28.42 -1.19
N LYS A 109 15.03 -27.44 -2.09
CA LYS A 109 14.66 -26.06 -1.74
C LYS A 109 13.17 -26.05 -1.39
N GLN A 110 12.82 -25.51 -0.23
CA GLN A 110 11.43 -25.25 0.14
C GLN A 110 10.90 -24.04 -0.63
N ILE A 111 9.72 -24.18 -1.21
CA ILE A 111 8.97 -23.13 -1.88
C ILE A 111 7.59 -23.01 -1.21
N THR A 112 7.16 -21.78 -0.97
CA THR A 112 5.79 -21.48 -0.51
C THR A 112 5.15 -20.47 -1.45
N THR A 113 4.02 -20.85 -2.03
CA THR A 113 3.25 -20.04 -2.96
C THR A 113 1.79 -19.86 -2.51
N ILE A 114 1.13 -18.82 -3.00
CA ILE A 114 -0.34 -18.68 -2.97
C ILE A 114 -0.85 -18.96 -4.38
N ASN A 115 -1.73 -19.96 -4.49
CA ASN A 115 -2.12 -20.55 -5.75
C ASN A 115 -3.61 -20.34 -6.04
N ASN A 116 -3.91 -20.01 -7.30
CA ASN A 116 -5.24 -20.18 -7.90
C ASN A 116 -5.16 -21.33 -8.88
N THR A 117 -5.93 -22.39 -8.64
CA THR A 117 -5.81 -23.63 -9.43
C THR A 117 -7.16 -23.98 -10.05
N PHE A 118 -7.13 -24.27 -11.35
CA PHE A 118 -8.30 -24.44 -12.20
C PHE A 118 -8.22 -25.77 -12.95
N PRO A 119 -9.25 -26.62 -12.89
CA PRO A 119 -9.35 -27.76 -13.80
C PRO A 119 -9.69 -27.27 -15.21
N ILE A 120 -9.01 -27.81 -16.22
CA ILE A 120 -9.36 -27.64 -17.63
C ILE A 120 -10.20 -28.86 -18.00
N GLN A 121 -11.47 -28.63 -18.34
CA GLN A 121 -12.45 -29.69 -18.53
C GLN A 121 -12.90 -29.80 -19.98
N GLU A 122 -13.03 -31.03 -20.46
CA GLU A 122 -13.69 -31.37 -21.73
C GLU A 122 -14.79 -32.39 -21.44
N GLN A 123 -16.02 -32.10 -21.88
CA GLN A 123 -17.21 -32.95 -21.64
C GLN A 123 -17.44 -33.34 -20.17
N GLY A 124 -17.03 -32.48 -19.22
CA GLY A 124 -17.20 -32.70 -17.78
C GLY A 124 -16.10 -33.51 -17.11
N GLN A 125 -15.10 -33.97 -17.86
CA GLN A 125 -13.89 -34.62 -17.33
C GLN A 125 -12.71 -33.64 -17.36
N ALA A 126 -11.91 -33.60 -16.29
CA ALA A 126 -10.68 -32.82 -16.28
C ALA A 126 -9.63 -33.49 -17.18
N ILE A 127 -9.15 -32.76 -18.18
CA ILE A 127 -8.10 -33.18 -19.12
C ILE A 127 -6.75 -32.52 -18.81
N ALA A 128 -6.76 -31.47 -17.99
CA ALA A 128 -5.56 -30.80 -17.51
C ALA A 128 -5.89 -29.99 -16.25
N ALA A 129 -4.86 -29.52 -15.55
CA ALA A 129 -5.01 -28.57 -14.45
C ALA A 129 -4.00 -27.42 -14.62
N LEU A 130 -4.47 -26.20 -14.43
CA LEU A 130 -3.70 -24.95 -14.50
C LEU A 130 -3.56 -24.38 -13.10
N GLU A 131 -2.33 -24.03 -12.71
CA GLU A 131 -2.01 -23.31 -11.49
C GLU A 131 -1.39 -21.94 -11.83
N LEU A 132 -1.93 -20.90 -11.19
CA LEU A 132 -1.36 -19.56 -11.13
C LEU A 132 -0.76 -19.36 -9.74
N ALA A 133 0.56 -19.14 -9.66
CA ALA A 133 1.32 -19.16 -8.41
C ALA A 133 2.02 -17.82 -8.15
N ASN A 134 1.86 -17.32 -6.92
CA ASN A 134 2.58 -16.16 -6.41
C ASN A 134 3.54 -16.58 -5.29
N ASP A 135 4.84 -16.32 -5.46
CA ASP A 135 5.87 -16.67 -4.48
C ASP A 135 5.80 -15.78 -3.23
N ILE A 136 5.62 -16.43 -2.08
CA ILE A 136 5.64 -15.78 -0.76
C ILE A 136 6.72 -16.38 0.15
N THR A 137 7.64 -17.18 -0.40
CA THR A 137 8.66 -17.93 0.34
C THR A 137 9.51 -17.00 1.21
N ARG A 138 10.08 -15.95 0.61
CA ARG A 138 10.91 -14.97 1.34
C ARG A 138 10.12 -14.25 2.43
N MET A 139 8.88 -13.88 2.13
CA MET A 139 8.00 -13.21 3.09
C MET A 139 7.70 -14.13 4.28
N GLU A 140 7.38 -15.41 4.03
CA GLU A 140 7.15 -16.39 5.09
C GLU A 140 8.40 -16.62 5.96
N HIS A 141 9.59 -16.70 5.36
CA HIS A 141 10.84 -16.84 6.09
C HIS A 141 11.15 -15.60 6.95
N MET A 142 11.04 -14.39 6.40
CA MET A 142 11.21 -13.15 7.16
C MET A 142 10.22 -13.04 8.31
N LEU A 143 8.96 -13.45 8.09
CA LEU A 143 7.97 -13.50 9.15
C LEU A 143 8.41 -14.45 10.26
N ARG A 144 8.81 -15.70 9.93
CA ARG A 144 9.30 -16.69 10.91
C ARG A 144 10.46 -16.15 11.76
N GLU A 145 11.39 -15.43 11.15
CA GLU A 145 12.57 -14.88 11.84
C GLU A 145 12.24 -13.64 12.70
N ASN A 146 11.28 -12.80 12.27
CA ASN A 146 10.87 -11.60 13.02
C ASN A 146 10.07 -11.93 14.29
N PHE A 147 9.40 -13.10 14.37
CA PHE A 147 8.65 -13.51 15.57
C PHE A 147 9.51 -13.75 16.83
N LEU A 148 10.83 -13.83 16.69
CA LEU A 148 11.74 -14.09 17.83
C LEU A 148 12.44 -12.84 18.37
N LYS A 149 12.27 -11.66 17.76
CA LYS A 149 13.16 -10.50 18.01
C LYS A 149 12.60 -9.33 18.82
N ASP A 150 11.29 -9.14 18.98
CA ASP A 150 10.76 -7.98 19.71
C ASP A 150 10.43 -8.28 21.18
N LYS A 151 11.47 -8.52 21.98
CA LYS A 151 11.35 -8.49 23.46
C LYS A 151 11.78 -7.15 24.07
N ASP A 152 12.27 -6.21 23.27
CA ASP A 152 12.85 -4.95 23.76
C ASP A 152 11.88 -3.78 23.54
N THR A 153 11.04 -3.48 24.52
CA THR A 153 10.34 -2.19 24.58
C THR A 153 11.30 -1.10 25.04
N ARG A 154 11.91 -0.39 24.10
CA ARG A 154 12.99 0.57 24.39
C ARG A 154 12.51 1.96 24.76
N TYR A 155 11.28 2.31 24.40
CA TYR A 155 10.79 3.69 24.52
C TYR A 155 9.90 3.88 25.75
N VAL A 156 10.14 4.99 26.45
CA VAL A 156 9.30 5.51 27.54
C VAL A 156 8.78 6.90 27.15
N PHE A 157 7.86 7.48 27.92
CA PHE A 157 7.30 8.79 27.59
C PHE A 157 8.38 9.88 27.52
N GLU A 158 9.47 9.73 28.29
CA GLU A 158 10.63 10.61 28.29
C GLU A 158 11.46 10.49 26.99
N SER A 159 11.27 9.43 26.21
CA SER A 159 11.85 9.28 24.88
C SER A 159 11.15 10.13 23.82
N ILE A 160 9.94 10.65 24.11
CA ILE A 160 9.18 11.48 23.18
C ILE A 160 9.67 12.93 23.29
N ILE A 161 10.26 13.44 22.22
CA ILE A 161 10.85 14.78 22.17
C ILE A 161 9.80 15.79 21.74
N GLY A 162 9.59 16.80 22.56
CA GLY A 162 8.74 17.96 22.25
C GLY A 162 8.28 18.69 23.51
N GLU A 163 8.01 19.98 23.36
CA GLU A 163 7.56 20.87 24.43
C GLU A 163 6.29 21.65 24.08
N SER A 164 5.80 21.53 22.85
CA SER A 164 4.53 22.11 22.43
C SER A 164 3.38 21.67 23.35
N ALA A 165 2.42 22.57 23.59
CA ALA A 165 1.25 22.27 24.39
C ALA A 165 0.49 21.04 23.84
N ALA A 166 0.38 20.96 22.51
CA ALA A 166 -0.28 19.86 21.81
C ALA A 166 0.36 18.50 22.12
N ILE A 167 1.70 18.36 22.05
CA ILE A 167 2.33 17.06 22.33
C ILE A 167 2.32 16.72 23.82
N ARG A 168 2.46 17.72 24.71
CA ARG A 168 2.41 17.53 26.16
C ARG A 168 1.06 17.00 26.62
N GLU A 169 -0.02 17.51 26.04
CA GLU A 169 -1.38 17.03 26.31
C GLU A 169 -1.52 15.54 25.95
N VAL A 170 -1.04 15.14 24.77
CA VAL A 170 -1.12 13.74 24.32
C VAL A 170 -0.26 12.81 25.19
N ILE A 171 0.93 13.26 25.62
CA ILE A 171 1.79 12.51 26.55
C ILE A 171 1.05 12.28 27.89
N GLU A 172 0.42 13.31 28.45
CA GLU A 172 -0.33 13.19 29.70
C GLU A 172 -1.55 12.27 29.56
N MET A 173 -2.29 12.37 28.44
CA MET A 173 -3.37 11.44 28.13
C MET A 173 -2.86 9.99 28.01
N GLY A 174 -1.69 9.79 27.39
CA GLY A 174 -1.02 8.49 27.30
C GLY A 174 -0.70 7.89 28.68
N ARG A 175 -0.12 8.68 29.59
CA ARG A 175 0.15 8.25 30.98
C ARG A 175 -1.13 7.86 31.71
N ARG A 176 -2.20 8.63 31.55
CA ARG A 176 -3.51 8.29 32.13
C ARG A 176 -4.08 6.99 31.55
N ALA A 177 -3.94 6.80 30.24
CA ALA A 177 -4.35 5.57 29.57
C ALA A 177 -3.59 4.34 30.09
N ALA A 178 -2.29 4.49 30.41
CA ALA A 178 -1.43 3.41 30.89
C ALA A 178 -1.94 2.76 32.19
N ARG A 179 -2.63 3.53 33.06
CA ARG A 179 -3.16 3.09 34.37
C ARG A 179 -4.23 2.00 34.29
N THR A 180 -4.88 1.83 33.14
CA THR A 180 -5.96 0.84 32.95
C THR A 180 -5.62 -0.15 31.84
N SER A 181 -6.32 -1.28 31.80
CA SER A 181 -6.18 -2.27 30.73
C SER A 181 -7.13 -2.01 29.54
N SER A 182 -7.73 -0.83 29.45
CA SER A 182 -8.61 -0.45 28.34
C SER A 182 -7.85 -0.42 27.01
N SER A 183 -8.59 -0.66 25.92
CA SER A 183 -8.08 -0.47 24.56
C SER A 183 -7.70 0.99 24.34
N VAL A 184 -6.60 1.20 23.61
CA VAL A 184 -6.14 2.54 23.23
C VAL A 184 -6.02 2.59 21.71
N LEU A 185 -6.64 3.60 21.09
CA LEU A 185 -6.49 3.92 19.68
C LEU A 185 -5.58 5.14 19.54
N ILE A 186 -4.47 5.00 18.81
CA ILE A 186 -3.51 6.07 18.54
C ILE A 186 -3.66 6.51 17.09
N VAL A 187 -4.18 7.71 16.89
CA VAL A 187 -4.41 8.30 15.57
C VAL A 187 -3.33 9.33 15.30
N GLY A 188 -2.75 9.32 14.12
CA GLY A 188 -1.83 10.37 13.67
C GLY A 188 -1.17 10.00 12.36
N GLU A 189 -0.75 10.98 11.59
CA GLU A 189 -0.16 10.76 10.26
C GLU A 189 1.07 9.83 10.30
N THR A 190 1.43 9.28 9.15
CA THR A 190 2.65 8.47 9.02
C THR A 190 3.88 9.29 9.41
N GLY A 191 4.77 8.69 10.20
CA GLY A 191 6.00 9.34 10.66
C GLY A 191 5.86 10.27 11.86
N THR A 192 4.70 10.32 12.54
CA THR A 192 4.49 11.15 13.75
C THR A 192 5.06 10.56 15.05
N GLY A 193 5.39 9.27 15.06
CA GLY A 193 5.92 8.56 16.24
C GLY A 193 4.91 7.73 17.03
N LYS A 194 3.82 7.25 16.40
CA LYS A 194 2.76 6.44 17.06
C LYS A 194 3.28 5.25 17.87
N GLU A 195 4.33 4.58 17.37
CA GLU A 195 4.93 3.43 18.05
C GLU A 195 5.60 3.80 19.38
N LEU A 196 6.24 4.98 19.46
CA LEU A 196 6.84 5.45 20.71
C LEU A 196 5.76 5.60 21.79
N PHE A 197 4.58 6.12 21.43
CA PHE A 197 3.45 6.20 22.35
C PHE A 197 2.94 4.82 22.76
N ALA A 198 2.81 3.87 21.83
CA ALA A 198 2.36 2.52 22.15
C ALA A 198 3.30 1.80 23.12
N GLN A 199 4.62 1.87 22.88
CA GLN A 199 5.62 1.29 23.78
C GLN A 199 5.64 2.00 25.13
N SER A 200 5.53 3.33 25.15
CA SER A 200 5.48 4.11 26.39
C SER A 200 4.27 3.76 27.26
N ILE A 201 3.09 3.62 26.65
CA ILE A 201 1.86 3.21 27.34
C ILE A 201 2.00 1.81 27.92
N HIS A 202 2.65 0.89 27.21
CA HIS A 202 2.92 -0.46 27.72
C HIS A 202 3.87 -0.41 28.92
N ASN A 203 5.00 0.27 28.78
CA ASN A 203 6.05 0.37 29.79
C ASN A 203 5.56 1.06 31.09
N ASP A 204 4.64 2.01 30.98
CA ASP A 204 4.04 2.72 32.14
C ASP A 204 2.80 1.99 32.70
N SER A 205 2.47 0.80 32.21
CA SER A 205 1.29 0.04 32.63
C SER A 205 1.61 -1.10 33.61
N SER A 206 0.57 -1.65 34.24
CA SER A 206 0.68 -2.85 35.08
C SER A 206 1.10 -4.12 34.31
N ARG A 207 1.21 -4.05 32.97
CA ARG A 207 1.58 -5.16 32.08
C ARG A 207 2.98 -5.00 31.50
N SER A 208 3.78 -4.05 31.99
CA SER A 208 5.13 -3.75 31.48
C SER A 208 6.12 -4.91 31.60
N SER A 209 5.88 -5.87 32.50
CA SER A 209 6.66 -7.10 32.61
C SER A 209 6.22 -8.21 31.64
N GLY A 210 5.07 -8.03 30.98
CA GLY A 210 4.51 -8.96 30.01
C GLY A 210 5.06 -8.71 28.60
N PRO A 211 4.76 -9.59 27.63
CA PRO A 211 5.21 -9.40 26.25
C PRO A 211 4.56 -8.16 25.61
N PHE A 212 5.35 -7.42 24.83
CA PHE A 212 4.84 -6.42 23.89
C PHE A 212 5.06 -6.95 22.48
N ILE A 213 3.97 -7.25 21.78
CA ILE A 213 4.02 -7.77 20.41
C ILE A 213 3.46 -6.71 19.48
N SER A 214 4.24 -6.35 18.46
CA SER A 214 3.83 -5.41 17.42
C SER A 214 3.58 -6.14 16.11
N GLN A 215 2.48 -5.80 15.44
CA GLN A 215 2.19 -6.30 14.10
C GLN A 215 1.63 -5.17 13.22
N ASN A 216 2.35 -4.87 12.14
CA ASN A 216 1.87 -3.99 11.09
C ASN A 216 0.93 -4.74 10.14
N CYS A 217 -0.24 -4.16 9.88
CA CYS A 217 -1.34 -4.81 9.17
C CYS A 217 -1.37 -4.45 7.67
N ALA A 218 -0.56 -3.49 7.20
CA ALA A 218 -0.57 -3.04 5.81
C ALA A 218 0.30 -3.88 4.88
N ALA A 219 1.25 -4.66 5.42
CA ALA A 219 2.29 -5.31 4.63
C ALA A 219 1.99 -6.75 4.18
N LEU A 220 0.87 -7.35 4.60
CA LEU A 220 0.65 -8.79 4.51
C LEU A 220 -0.67 -9.18 3.84
N PRO A 221 -0.70 -10.29 3.07
CA PRO A 221 -1.95 -10.86 2.54
C PRO A 221 -2.94 -11.23 3.66
N GLU A 222 -4.24 -11.08 3.38
CA GLU A 222 -5.32 -11.28 4.35
C GLU A 222 -5.24 -12.62 5.11
N HIS A 223 -5.14 -13.73 4.38
CA HIS A 223 -5.06 -15.08 4.98
C HIS A 223 -3.82 -15.26 5.86
N LEU A 224 -2.73 -14.56 5.54
CA LEU A 224 -1.51 -14.61 6.32
C LEU A 224 -1.69 -13.85 7.63
N ILE A 225 -2.23 -12.62 7.59
CA ILE A 225 -2.54 -11.86 8.82
C ILE A 225 -3.52 -12.63 9.70
N GLU A 226 -4.54 -13.24 9.12
CA GLU A 226 -5.51 -14.03 9.87
C GLU A 226 -4.83 -15.20 10.62
N GLY A 227 -3.97 -15.95 9.93
CA GLY A 227 -3.22 -17.06 10.53
C GLY A 227 -2.24 -16.58 11.59
N LEU A 228 -1.63 -15.41 11.41
CA LEU A 228 -0.73 -14.80 12.40
C LEU A 228 -1.49 -14.35 13.64
N LEU A 229 -2.58 -13.60 13.50
CA LEU A 229 -3.34 -13.09 14.64
C LEU A 229 -3.95 -14.22 15.47
N PHE A 230 -4.64 -15.14 14.82
CA PHE A 230 -5.49 -16.13 15.49
C PHE A 230 -4.84 -17.50 15.66
N GLY A 231 -3.73 -17.77 14.97
CA GLY A 231 -3.09 -19.08 14.97
C GLY A 231 -3.76 -20.06 14.01
N THR A 232 -3.05 -21.15 13.72
CA THR A 232 -3.48 -22.20 12.79
C THR A 232 -3.47 -23.54 13.50
N LYS A 233 -4.49 -24.36 13.25
CA LYS A 233 -4.49 -25.78 13.63
C LYS A 233 -4.00 -26.63 12.47
N ARG A 234 -3.37 -27.76 12.77
CA ARG A 234 -3.04 -28.77 11.76
C ARG A 234 -4.30 -29.19 10.99
N GLY A 235 -4.22 -29.17 9.66
CA GLY A 235 -5.36 -29.50 8.77
C GLY A 235 -6.39 -28.39 8.57
N ALA A 236 -6.13 -27.15 9.04
CA ALA A 236 -7.00 -26.00 8.78
C ALA A 236 -7.14 -25.64 7.29
N PHE A 237 -6.07 -25.87 6.55
CA PHE A 237 -5.96 -25.87 5.09
C PHE A 237 -4.86 -26.86 4.71
N THR A 238 -4.72 -27.20 3.43
CA THR A 238 -3.67 -28.12 2.95
C THR A 238 -2.30 -27.65 3.44
N GLY A 239 -1.65 -28.46 4.30
CA GLY A 239 -0.36 -28.22 4.99
C GLY A 239 -0.30 -27.00 5.88
N ALA A 240 -1.43 -26.67 6.49
CA ALA A 240 -1.44 -25.88 7.69
C ALA A 240 -0.58 -26.58 8.77
N ILE A 241 0.54 -25.94 9.12
CA ILE A 241 1.33 -26.30 10.28
C ILE A 241 0.63 -25.71 11.51
N GLU A 242 0.56 -26.47 12.60
CA GLU A 242 0.00 -25.96 13.85
C GLU A 242 0.90 -24.87 14.44
N ARG A 243 0.34 -23.68 14.68
CA ARG A 243 1.07 -22.53 15.23
C ARG A 243 0.20 -21.66 16.14
N PRO A 244 0.74 -21.17 17.27
CA PRO A 244 0.02 -20.23 18.13
C PRO A 244 -0.11 -18.85 17.48
N GLY A 245 -1.26 -18.21 17.65
CA GLY A 245 -1.50 -16.85 17.15
C GLY A 245 -0.85 -15.75 18.01
N LEU A 246 -0.76 -14.52 17.49
CA LEU A 246 -0.23 -13.36 18.21
C LEU A 246 -1.01 -13.04 19.48
N PHE A 247 -2.32 -13.27 19.48
CA PHE A 247 -3.14 -13.14 20.70
C PHE A 247 -2.72 -14.13 21.80
N GLU A 248 -2.33 -15.34 21.44
CA GLU A 248 -1.84 -16.33 22.41
C GLU A 248 -0.44 -15.93 22.93
N GLN A 249 0.41 -15.45 22.03
CA GLN A 249 1.78 -15.05 22.35
C GLN A 249 1.83 -13.78 23.20
N ALA A 250 0.88 -12.84 23.01
CA ALA A 250 0.78 -11.59 23.77
C ALA A 250 0.08 -11.74 25.13
N ARG A 251 -0.24 -12.97 25.56
CA ARG A 251 -0.97 -13.24 26.79
C ARG A 251 -0.28 -12.63 28.02
N GLY A 252 -1.06 -11.96 28.87
CA GLY A 252 -0.57 -11.20 30.03
C GLY A 252 0.09 -9.87 29.68
N GLY A 253 0.31 -9.60 28.39
CA GLY A 253 1.00 -8.44 27.87
C GLY A 253 0.13 -7.53 27.03
N THR A 254 0.71 -6.96 25.98
CA THR A 254 0.09 -6.00 25.06
C THR A 254 0.34 -6.39 23.61
N LEU A 255 -0.71 -6.31 22.79
CA LEU A 255 -0.65 -6.46 21.34
C LEU A 255 -0.89 -5.11 20.68
N LEU A 256 0.10 -4.63 19.95
CA LEU A 256 0.04 -3.45 19.08
C LEU A 256 -0.38 -3.89 17.67
N LEU A 257 -1.52 -3.37 17.21
CA LEU A 257 -2.02 -3.52 15.86
C LEU A 257 -1.79 -2.21 15.10
N ASP A 258 -0.71 -2.16 14.33
CA ASP A 258 -0.32 -0.96 13.59
C ASP A 258 -1.05 -0.90 12.23
N GLU A 259 -1.58 0.28 11.90
CA GLU A 259 -2.39 0.57 10.71
C GLU A 259 -3.64 -0.32 10.59
N ILE A 260 -4.53 -0.25 11.59
CA ILE A 260 -5.76 -1.07 11.64
C ILE A 260 -6.70 -0.82 10.46
N ASN A 261 -6.68 0.39 9.90
CA ASN A 261 -7.47 0.78 8.72
C ASN A 261 -6.97 0.14 7.41
N SER A 262 -5.81 -0.52 7.43
CA SER A 262 -5.31 -1.32 6.31
C SER A 262 -5.81 -2.78 6.36
N MET A 263 -6.49 -3.21 7.43
CA MET A 263 -7.09 -4.55 7.51
C MET A 263 -8.34 -4.68 6.64
N SER A 264 -8.54 -5.86 6.05
CA SER A 264 -9.78 -6.18 5.32
C SER A 264 -11.02 -6.13 6.24
N PRO A 265 -12.22 -5.75 5.73
CA PRO A 265 -13.45 -5.76 6.52
C PRO A 265 -13.82 -7.12 7.16
N PRO A 266 -13.58 -8.28 6.52
CA PRO A 266 -13.77 -9.59 7.16
C PRO A 266 -12.85 -9.80 8.37
N LEU A 267 -11.57 -9.42 8.26
CA LEU A 267 -10.62 -9.55 9.36
C LEU A 267 -10.98 -8.62 10.52
N GLN A 268 -11.43 -7.40 10.22
CA GLN A 268 -11.96 -6.46 11.22
C GLN A 268 -13.17 -7.05 11.97
N ALA A 269 -14.05 -7.78 11.28
CA ALA A 269 -15.19 -8.47 11.89
C ALA A 269 -14.74 -9.54 12.90
N LYS A 270 -13.72 -10.32 12.52
CA LYS A 270 -13.17 -11.39 13.35
C LYS A 270 -12.43 -10.83 14.56
N LEU A 271 -11.66 -9.77 14.36
CA LEU A 271 -11.02 -9.01 15.43
C LEU A 271 -12.06 -8.47 16.42
N LEU A 272 -13.14 -7.84 15.93
CA LEU A 272 -14.21 -7.33 16.77
C LEU A 272 -14.79 -8.43 17.68
N ARG A 273 -15.09 -9.61 17.13
CA ARG A 273 -15.58 -10.76 17.92
C ARG A 273 -14.59 -11.16 19.00
N ALA A 274 -13.30 -11.26 18.65
CA ALA A 274 -12.26 -11.58 19.63
C ALA A 274 -12.20 -10.56 20.77
N LEU A 275 -12.30 -9.27 20.44
CA LEU A 275 -12.30 -8.19 21.43
C LEU A 275 -13.56 -8.19 22.31
N GLN A 276 -14.73 -8.49 21.74
CA GLN A 276 -16.01 -8.48 22.46
C GLN A 276 -16.15 -9.68 23.38
N GLU A 277 -15.90 -10.88 22.85
CA GLU A 277 -16.09 -12.15 23.57
C GLU A 277 -14.90 -12.49 24.48
N LYS A 278 -13.77 -11.78 24.32
CA LYS A 278 -12.47 -12.08 24.94
C LYS A 278 -12.04 -13.54 24.69
N LYS A 279 -12.38 -14.05 23.50
CA LYS A 279 -12.06 -15.41 23.07
C LYS A 279 -11.58 -15.42 21.64
N ILE A 280 -10.55 -16.20 21.36
CA ILE A 280 -10.09 -16.48 19.99
C ILE A 280 -10.33 -17.95 19.66
N ARG A 281 -10.43 -18.22 18.36
CA ARG A 281 -10.43 -19.55 17.78
C ARG A 281 -9.37 -19.60 16.69
N ARG A 282 -8.48 -20.60 16.76
CA ARG A 282 -7.52 -20.85 15.69
C ARG A 282 -8.23 -21.18 14.39
N ILE A 283 -7.60 -20.86 13.26
CA ILE A 283 -8.13 -21.26 11.95
C ILE A 283 -8.18 -22.80 11.91
N GLY A 284 -9.34 -23.34 11.51
CA GLY A 284 -9.59 -24.79 11.45
C GLY A 284 -9.81 -25.48 12.81
N ASP A 285 -9.82 -24.74 13.92
CA ASP A 285 -10.17 -25.30 15.22
C ASP A 285 -11.65 -25.11 15.54
N THR A 286 -12.15 -25.89 16.51
CA THR A 286 -13.51 -25.79 17.05
C THR A 286 -13.51 -25.30 18.50
N LYS A 287 -12.34 -25.23 19.15
CA LYS A 287 -12.20 -24.80 20.54
C LYS A 287 -11.92 -23.31 20.63
N ASP A 288 -12.67 -22.64 21.49
CA ASP A 288 -12.42 -21.26 21.86
C ASP A 288 -11.41 -21.19 23.02
N MET A 289 -10.55 -20.17 23.01
CA MET A 289 -9.54 -19.92 24.03
C MET A 289 -9.70 -18.50 24.56
N GLU A 290 -9.63 -18.33 25.87
CA GLU A 290 -9.73 -17.00 26.50
C GLU A 290 -8.51 -16.13 26.22
N ILE A 291 -8.76 -14.85 26.00
CA ILE A 291 -7.75 -13.84 25.71
C ILE A 291 -7.56 -12.96 26.94
N ASP A 292 -6.33 -12.88 27.42
CA ASP A 292 -5.89 -11.90 28.41
C ASP A 292 -4.80 -11.00 27.82
N VAL A 293 -5.19 -10.09 26.93
CA VAL A 293 -4.26 -9.22 26.19
C VAL A 293 -4.79 -7.79 26.19
N ARG A 294 -3.91 -6.82 26.47
CA ARG A 294 -4.22 -5.40 26.28
C ARG A 294 -4.02 -5.05 24.81
N ILE A 295 -4.94 -4.28 24.24
CA ILE A 295 -4.91 -3.92 22.83
C ILE A 295 -4.58 -2.44 22.67
N ILE A 296 -3.55 -2.17 21.88
CA ILE A 296 -3.25 -0.83 21.37
C ILE A 296 -3.37 -0.92 19.85
N ALA A 297 -4.14 -0.04 19.23
CA ALA A 297 -4.29 0.02 17.78
C ALA A 297 -3.82 1.38 17.27
N THR A 298 -3.30 1.44 16.06
CA THR A 298 -2.93 2.71 15.43
C THR A 298 -3.65 2.94 14.10
N MET A 299 -3.80 4.21 13.73
CA MET A 299 -4.32 4.65 12.44
C MET A 299 -3.49 5.81 11.90
N ASN A 300 -3.36 5.88 10.58
CA ASN A 300 -2.62 6.94 9.87
C ASN A 300 -3.51 8.06 9.29
N GLU A 301 -4.83 7.93 9.42
CA GLU A 301 -5.84 8.88 8.93
C GLU A 301 -6.94 9.09 9.99
N ASP A 302 -7.81 10.07 9.76
CA ASP A 302 -8.92 10.35 10.66
C ASP A 302 -9.93 9.17 10.71
N PRO A 303 -10.42 8.75 11.89
CA PRO A 303 -11.35 7.64 12.00
C PRO A 303 -12.70 7.87 11.31
N ILE A 304 -13.19 9.10 11.27
CA ILE A 304 -14.47 9.45 10.62
C ILE A 304 -14.31 9.29 9.11
N ASP A 305 -13.20 9.77 8.55
CA ASP A 305 -12.88 9.63 7.12
C ASP A 305 -12.66 8.15 6.74
N ALA A 306 -11.98 7.37 7.60
CA ALA A 306 -11.78 5.94 7.39
C ALA A 306 -13.10 5.15 7.39
N ILE A 307 -14.05 5.52 8.27
CA ILE A 307 -15.39 4.91 8.32
C ILE A 307 -16.20 5.31 7.09
N ALA A 308 -16.17 6.58 6.69
CA ALA A 308 -16.88 7.07 5.51
C ALA A 308 -16.35 6.43 4.21
N GLY A 309 -15.07 6.06 4.19
CA GLY A 309 -14.42 5.37 3.08
C GLY A 309 -14.44 3.84 3.14
N ASP A 310 -15.26 3.22 4.01
CA ASP A 310 -15.36 1.76 4.21
C ASP A 310 -14.05 1.05 4.56
N ARG A 311 -13.03 1.80 5.01
CA ARG A 311 -11.73 1.26 5.45
C ARG A 311 -11.73 0.86 6.93
N LEU A 312 -12.67 1.39 7.72
CA LEU A 312 -12.83 1.03 9.11
C LEU A 312 -14.30 0.77 9.44
N ARG A 313 -14.59 -0.35 10.09
CA ARG A 313 -15.94 -0.60 10.59
C ARG A 313 -16.24 0.28 11.81
N LYS A 314 -17.41 0.90 11.79
CA LYS A 314 -17.92 1.76 12.88
C LYS A 314 -17.99 1.03 14.23
N ASP A 315 -18.38 -0.24 14.25
CA ASP A 315 -18.47 -1.04 15.49
C ASP A 315 -17.08 -1.38 16.07
N LEU A 316 -16.11 -1.70 15.21
CA LEU A 316 -14.71 -1.88 15.61
C LEU A 316 -14.10 -0.60 16.16
N TYR A 317 -14.36 0.54 15.51
CA TYR A 317 -13.92 1.85 16.00
C TYR A 317 -14.38 2.10 17.44
N TYR A 318 -15.67 1.93 17.76
CA TYR A 318 -16.15 2.15 19.13
C TYR A 318 -15.60 1.14 20.15
N ARG A 319 -15.21 -0.07 19.70
CA ARG A 319 -14.59 -1.05 20.60
C ARG A 319 -13.11 -0.74 20.88
N LEU A 320 -12.37 -0.22 19.90
CA LEU A 320 -10.97 0.13 20.05
C LEU A 320 -10.77 1.54 20.64
N GLY A 321 -11.62 2.48 20.27
CA GLY A 321 -11.58 3.89 20.67
C GLY A 321 -12.16 4.17 22.06
N VAL A 322 -11.92 3.28 23.04
CA VAL A 322 -12.30 3.56 24.44
C VAL A 322 -11.46 4.71 24.99
N VAL A 323 -10.17 4.71 24.66
CA VAL A 323 -9.28 5.87 24.81
C VAL A 323 -8.70 6.16 23.43
N THR A 324 -8.80 7.41 22.97
CA THR A 324 -8.23 7.83 21.68
C THR A 324 -7.21 8.93 21.90
N LEU A 325 -6.01 8.75 21.34
CA LEU A 325 -4.92 9.71 21.36
C LEU A 325 -4.71 10.23 19.94
N PHE A 326 -4.85 11.54 19.74
CA PHE A 326 -4.56 12.18 18.46
C PHE A 326 -3.18 12.82 18.53
N ILE A 327 -2.22 12.24 17.82
CA ILE A 327 -0.85 12.76 17.75
C ILE A 327 -0.81 13.86 16.67
N PRO A 328 -0.48 15.11 17.04
CA PRO A 328 -0.46 16.20 16.08
C PRO A 328 0.65 15.99 15.04
N PRO A 329 0.39 16.30 13.77
CA PRO A 329 1.42 16.34 12.75
C PRO A 329 2.46 17.42 13.09
N LEU A 330 3.68 17.26 12.56
CA LEU A 330 4.82 18.12 12.90
C LEU A 330 4.55 19.60 12.59
N ARG A 331 3.80 19.89 11.53
CA ARG A 331 3.37 21.24 11.15
C ARG A 331 2.48 21.96 12.19
N GLU A 332 1.80 21.22 13.06
CA GLU A 332 0.96 21.77 14.15
C GLU A 332 1.75 21.97 15.45
N ARG A 333 2.98 21.45 15.51
CA ARG A 333 3.90 21.58 16.65
C ARG A 333 5.23 22.19 16.24
N LYS A 334 5.18 23.31 15.50
CA LYS A 334 6.37 24.01 14.98
C LYS A 334 7.50 24.25 15.99
N PRO A 335 7.24 24.62 17.27
CA PRO A 335 8.32 24.79 18.26
C PRO A 335 9.15 23.52 18.50
N ASP A 336 8.59 22.33 18.22
CA ASP A 336 9.28 21.05 18.42
C ASP A 336 10.23 20.72 17.26
N ILE A 337 10.08 21.35 16.08
CA ILE A 337 10.89 21.08 14.88
C ILE A 337 12.37 21.32 15.16
N GLU A 338 12.70 22.46 15.75
CA GLU A 338 14.07 22.83 16.10
C GLU A 338 14.68 21.83 17.09
N ARG A 339 13.95 21.51 18.16
CA ARG A 339 14.41 20.57 19.18
C ARG A 339 14.64 19.17 18.60
N LEU A 340 13.75 18.71 17.73
CA LEU A 340 13.89 17.44 17.02
C LEU A 340 15.11 17.45 16.08
N ALA A 341 15.30 18.53 15.32
CA ALA A 341 16.44 18.68 14.44
C ALA A 341 17.76 18.58 15.21
N PHE A 342 17.90 19.33 16.31
CA PHE A 342 19.09 19.27 17.16
C PHE A 342 19.28 17.90 17.83
N HIS A 343 18.19 17.23 18.22
CA HIS A 343 18.27 15.87 18.73
C HIS A 343 18.85 14.90 17.68
N PHE A 344 18.39 14.97 16.43
CA PHE A 344 18.90 14.14 15.35
C PHE A 344 20.35 14.50 15.00
N ILE A 345 20.73 15.77 14.99
CA ILE A 345 22.12 16.19 14.82
C ILE A 345 23.01 15.55 15.89
N GLN A 346 22.62 15.61 17.17
CA GLN A 346 23.38 14.97 18.25
C GLN A 346 23.46 13.45 18.09
N LYS A 347 22.38 12.81 17.64
CA LYS A 347 22.35 11.38 17.34
C LYS A 347 23.36 11.02 16.25
N TYR A 348 23.38 11.77 15.14
CA TYR A 348 24.25 11.47 13.99
C TYR A 348 25.69 11.95 14.19
N ASN A 349 25.95 13.01 14.97
CA ASN A 349 27.30 13.36 15.41
C ASN A 349 27.98 12.18 16.10
N ARG A 350 27.28 11.51 17.03
CA ARG A 350 27.81 10.32 17.72
C ARG A 350 28.00 9.12 16.78
N LEU A 351 27.15 8.99 15.77
CA LEU A 351 27.16 7.85 14.86
C LEU A 351 28.23 7.98 13.76
N PHE A 352 28.46 9.19 13.28
CA PHE A 352 29.36 9.51 12.17
C PHE A 352 30.69 10.13 12.63
N ASP A 353 30.89 10.29 13.94
CA ASP A 353 32.08 10.92 14.54
C ASP A 353 32.29 12.35 14.03
N MET A 354 31.21 13.13 14.01
CA MET A 354 31.16 14.53 13.54
C MET A 354 30.91 15.50 14.71
N ASN A 355 31.20 16.78 14.50
CA ASN A 355 30.98 17.85 15.49
C ASN A 355 30.14 19.01 14.92
N VAL A 356 28.95 18.70 14.42
CA VAL A 356 28.00 19.72 13.95
C VAL A 356 27.27 20.32 15.15
N GLU A 357 27.36 21.63 15.32
CA GLU A 357 26.88 22.33 16.52
C GLU A 357 25.62 23.18 16.25
N SER A 358 25.43 23.63 15.01
CA SER A 358 24.40 24.63 14.68
C SER A 358 23.74 24.38 13.32
N ILE A 359 22.58 25.01 13.13
CA ILE A 359 21.88 25.11 11.85
C ILE A 359 21.79 26.59 11.51
N ASP A 360 22.09 26.94 10.27
CA ASP A 360 21.94 28.29 9.74
C ASP A 360 20.50 28.80 10.03
N PRO A 361 20.34 30.01 10.60
CA PRO A 361 19.01 30.57 10.93
C PRO A 361 18.03 30.56 9.76
N ASP A 362 18.48 30.85 8.53
CA ASP A 362 17.62 30.88 7.33
C ASP A 362 17.11 29.47 6.97
N VAL A 363 17.94 28.45 7.23
CA VAL A 363 17.55 27.04 7.08
C VAL A 363 16.53 26.65 8.15
N LEU A 364 16.73 27.10 9.38
CA LEU A 364 15.83 26.81 10.48
C LEU A 364 14.44 27.45 10.29
N ASP A 365 14.39 28.68 9.77
CA ASP A 365 13.13 29.33 9.40
C ASP A 365 12.44 28.58 8.26
N SER A 366 13.19 28.15 7.24
CA SER A 366 12.66 27.28 6.18
C SER A 366 12.08 25.96 6.73
N PHE A 367 12.70 25.38 7.77
CA PHE A 367 12.17 24.18 8.43
C PHE A 367 10.86 24.44 9.17
N ARG A 368 10.67 25.62 9.75
CA ARG A 368 9.43 26.02 10.46
C ARG A 368 8.27 26.29 9.51
N GLU A 369 8.57 26.68 8.28
CA GLU A 369 7.57 26.93 7.22
C GLU A 369 7.18 25.67 6.47
N TYR A 370 8.11 24.74 6.28
CA TYR A 370 7.85 23.51 5.56
C TYR A 370 6.82 22.63 6.29
N GLY A 371 5.87 22.07 5.52
CA GLY A 371 4.76 21.31 6.07
C GLY A 371 5.11 19.92 6.60
N TRP A 372 6.33 19.42 6.33
CA TRP A 372 6.80 18.07 6.73
C TRP A 372 5.75 16.97 6.52
N PRO A 373 5.33 16.66 5.28
CA PRO A 373 4.32 15.63 4.99
C PRO A 373 4.69 14.23 5.50
N GLY A 374 5.98 13.91 5.63
CA GLY A 374 6.45 12.68 6.29
C GLY A 374 6.76 12.84 7.79
N ASN A 375 6.34 13.95 8.39
CA ASN A 375 6.45 14.29 9.81
C ASN A 375 7.89 14.12 10.34
N VAL A 376 8.04 13.54 11.54
CA VAL A 376 9.33 13.39 12.22
C VAL A 376 10.27 12.47 11.44
N ARG A 377 9.74 11.46 10.74
CA ARG A 377 10.55 10.55 9.91
C ARG A 377 11.18 11.28 8.72
N GLU A 378 10.45 12.17 8.05
CA GLU A 378 11.04 12.99 6.96
C GLU A 378 12.08 13.96 7.52
N LEU A 379 11.85 14.58 8.68
CA LEU A 379 12.85 15.43 9.33
C LEU A 379 14.11 14.67 9.70
N GLU A 380 13.99 13.49 10.32
CA GLU A 380 15.13 12.63 10.66
C GLU A 380 15.94 12.26 9.41
N HIS A 381 15.27 11.79 8.35
CA HIS A 381 15.94 11.44 7.10
C HIS A 381 16.57 12.65 6.41
N ALA A 382 15.95 13.83 6.50
CA ALA A 382 16.51 15.07 5.97
C ALA A 382 17.81 15.43 6.71
N ILE A 383 17.82 15.38 8.04
CA ILE A 383 19.02 15.63 8.85
C ILE A 383 20.09 14.57 8.57
N GLU A 384 19.75 13.28 8.57
CA GLU A 384 20.70 12.21 8.24
C GLU A 384 21.33 12.42 6.86
N GLY A 385 20.51 12.72 5.86
CA GLY A 385 20.98 13.03 4.51
C GLY A 385 21.91 14.24 4.49
N THR A 386 21.58 15.29 5.23
CA THR A 386 22.43 16.50 5.38
C THR A 386 23.78 16.18 6.02
N MET A 387 23.79 15.39 7.09
CA MET A 387 25.01 15.01 7.80
C MET A 387 26.00 14.28 6.89
N ASN A 388 25.51 13.50 5.92
CA ASN A 388 26.37 12.82 4.93
C ASN A 388 27.08 13.78 3.95
N PHE A 389 26.63 15.03 3.81
CA PHE A 389 27.25 16.04 2.95
C PHE A 389 28.18 17.00 3.71
N ILE A 390 28.20 16.91 5.04
CA ILE A 390 29.09 17.72 5.89
C ILE A 390 30.46 17.06 5.94
N ALA A 391 31.50 17.86 5.74
CA ALA A 391 32.89 17.43 5.84
C ALA A 391 33.50 17.96 7.13
N ASP A 392 34.00 19.19 7.12
CA ASP A 392 34.68 19.83 8.25
C ASP A 392 33.84 20.96 8.88
N GLU A 393 32.63 21.22 8.35
CA GLU A 393 31.75 22.29 8.81
C GLU A 393 31.07 21.95 10.14
N THR A 394 30.96 22.95 11.02
CA THR A 394 30.24 22.85 12.30
C THR A 394 28.80 23.40 12.23
N GLU A 395 28.40 23.93 11.07
CA GLU A 395 27.10 24.55 10.83
C GLU A 395 26.40 23.96 9.59
N ILE A 396 25.11 23.68 9.72
CA ILE A 396 24.26 23.21 8.61
C ILE A 396 23.74 24.40 7.80
N GLY A 397 24.28 24.60 6.60
CA GLY A 397 23.75 25.52 5.60
C GLY A 397 22.85 24.87 4.56
N MET A 398 22.18 25.71 3.74
CA MET A 398 21.24 25.28 2.70
C MET A 398 21.90 24.38 1.63
N GLN A 399 23.21 24.53 1.42
CA GLN A 399 24.00 23.71 0.49
C GLN A 399 24.17 22.26 0.95
N HIS A 400 24.13 21.98 2.25
CA HIS A 400 24.28 20.64 2.81
C HIS A 400 22.99 19.83 2.72
N LEU A 401 21.82 20.48 2.58
CA LEU A 401 20.54 19.78 2.52
C LEU A 401 20.42 18.91 1.27
N PRO A 402 19.85 17.69 1.39
CA PRO A 402 19.56 16.84 0.24
C PRO A 402 18.75 17.59 -0.83
N HIS A 403 19.10 17.39 -2.09
CA HIS A 403 18.52 18.14 -3.22
C HIS A 403 16.99 18.17 -3.22
N HIS A 404 16.35 17.05 -2.86
CA HIS A 404 14.89 16.94 -2.83
C HIS A 404 14.25 17.77 -1.70
N ILE A 405 14.91 17.93 -0.55
CA ILE A 405 14.48 18.81 0.55
C ILE A 405 14.75 20.25 0.17
N ARG A 406 15.99 20.56 -0.25
CA ARG A 406 16.40 21.90 -0.67
C ARG A 406 15.47 22.49 -1.72
N ARG A 407 15.08 21.71 -2.73
CA ARG A 407 14.13 22.14 -3.76
C ARG A 407 12.76 22.50 -3.18
N LYS A 408 12.24 21.69 -2.24
CA LYS A 408 10.94 21.96 -1.60
C LYS A 408 10.98 23.23 -0.74
N LEU A 409 12.07 23.44 -0.01
CA LEU A 409 12.27 24.64 0.82
C LEU A 409 12.40 25.91 -0.03
N LEU A 410 13.17 25.88 -1.12
CA LEU A 410 13.35 27.02 -2.03
C LEU A 410 12.09 27.35 -2.85
N HIS A 411 11.18 26.40 -3.06
CA HIS A 411 9.91 26.67 -3.73
C HIS A 411 8.93 27.42 -2.84
N LEU A 412 9.04 27.31 -1.51
CA LEU A 412 8.21 28.07 -0.58
C LEU A 412 8.61 29.56 -0.58
N SER A 413 9.92 29.83 -0.56
CA SER A 413 10.47 31.19 -0.57
C SER A 413 10.26 31.94 -1.90
N LYS A 414 9.94 31.25 -3.00
CA LYS A 414 9.62 31.89 -4.29
C LYS A 414 8.14 32.27 -4.45
N VAL A 415 7.24 31.68 -3.66
CA VAL A 415 5.81 32.09 -3.69
C VAL A 415 5.62 33.45 -3.01
N GLU A 416 6.52 33.84 -2.11
CA GLU A 416 6.52 35.16 -1.46
C GLU A 416 7.35 36.23 -2.20
N ALA A 417 8.21 35.84 -3.15
CA ALA A 417 9.14 36.75 -3.83
C ALA A 417 8.67 37.24 -5.22
N GLU A 418 7.45 36.89 -5.66
CA GLU A 418 6.83 37.41 -6.89
C GLU A 418 5.77 38.51 -6.63
N ASP A 419 5.94 39.32 -5.58
CA ASP A 419 5.19 40.58 -5.40
C ASP A 419 6.04 41.80 -5.77
N ILE A 420 6.15 42.15 -7.07
CA ILE A 420 6.44 43.52 -7.58
C ILE A 420 5.96 43.67 -9.05
N PRO A 421 5.34 44.78 -9.52
CA PRO A 421 4.60 45.85 -8.85
C PRO A 421 3.15 46.04 -9.41
N VAL A 422 2.21 46.36 -8.52
CA VAL A 422 1.00 47.09 -8.90
C VAL A 422 1.36 48.58 -8.90
N CYS A 423 1.42 49.19 -10.08
CA CYS A 423 1.48 50.65 -10.24
C CYS A 423 0.15 51.17 -10.83
N ASP A 424 -0.54 51.95 -10.00
CA ASP A 424 -1.52 53.01 -10.28
C ASP A 424 -2.81 52.65 -11.05
N VAL A 425 -4.01 52.90 -10.52
CA VAL A 425 -4.47 54.15 -9.87
C VAL A 425 -5.50 53.92 -8.75
N SER A 426 -5.39 54.81 -7.76
CA SER A 426 -6.19 54.97 -6.52
C SER A 426 -7.72 55.25 -6.68
N PRO A 427 -8.50 55.23 -5.57
CA PRO A 427 -9.92 54.84 -5.55
C PRO A 427 -10.95 55.96 -5.23
N LEU A 428 -12.24 55.57 -5.37
CA LEU A 428 -13.54 56.12 -4.89
C LEU A 428 -14.33 57.03 -5.87
N PRO A 429 -15.69 57.05 -5.86
CA PRO A 429 -16.59 56.56 -4.79
C PRO A 429 -17.81 55.71 -5.23
N VAL A 430 -18.41 55.17 -4.17
CA VAL A 430 -19.67 54.45 -4.03
C VAL A 430 -20.90 55.31 -4.41
N GLU A 431 -21.96 54.61 -4.86
CA GLU A 431 -23.39 54.99 -4.89
C GLU A 431 -23.94 55.98 -5.94
N ALA A 432 -24.85 55.47 -6.81
CA ALA A 432 -26.31 55.69 -6.72
C ALA A 432 -27.01 55.78 -8.09
N LYS A 433 -27.86 54.80 -8.41
CA LYS A 433 -29.33 54.94 -8.61
C LYS A 433 -29.92 53.82 -9.49
N ALA A 434 -30.66 52.95 -8.80
CA ALA A 434 -32.00 52.41 -9.10
C ALA A 434 -32.36 52.01 -10.54
N LYS A 435 -32.68 50.71 -10.69
CA LYS A 435 -34.08 50.27 -10.89
C LYS A 435 -34.22 48.77 -10.63
N GLU A 436 -35.05 48.45 -9.65
CA GLU A 436 -35.70 47.14 -9.52
C GLU A 436 -36.56 46.87 -10.75
N THR A 437 -36.51 45.65 -11.28
CA THR A 437 -37.70 44.87 -11.67
C THR A 437 -37.31 43.41 -11.89
N ASP A 438 -37.95 42.56 -11.10
CA ASP A 438 -38.58 41.29 -11.49
C ASP A 438 -37.74 40.07 -11.89
N THR A 439 -37.72 39.14 -10.92
CA THR A 439 -38.17 37.74 -11.01
C THR A 439 -37.44 36.75 -11.92
N SER A 440 -36.84 35.76 -11.22
CA SER A 440 -36.81 34.31 -11.52
C SER A 440 -36.26 33.84 -12.87
N PHE A 441 -35.11 33.16 -12.83
CA PHE A 441 -35.08 31.70 -13.02
C PHE A 441 -33.74 31.11 -12.52
N ASP A 442 -33.90 30.03 -11.77
CA ASP A 442 -32.92 29.20 -11.10
C ASP A 442 -31.98 28.40 -12.02
N HIS A 443 -30.97 27.84 -11.33
CA HIS A 443 -30.14 26.66 -11.64
C HIS A 443 -28.77 26.92 -12.27
N VAL A 444 -27.81 27.32 -11.43
CA VAL A 444 -26.45 26.77 -11.57
C VAL A 444 -26.52 25.33 -11.06
N PRO A 445 -26.31 24.29 -11.88
CA PRO A 445 -26.49 22.92 -11.40
C PRO A 445 -25.43 22.61 -10.33
N HIS A 446 -25.87 22.04 -9.21
CA HIS A 446 -25.04 21.70 -8.05
C HIS A 446 -24.17 20.44 -8.26
N ASP A 447 -24.32 19.74 -9.40
CA ASP A 447 -23.47 18.60 -9.70
C ASP A 447 -22.09 19.04 -10.23
N LEU A 448 -21.08 18.25 -9.87
CA LEU A 448 -19.69 18.46 -10.27
C LEU A 448 -19.55 18.55 -11.79
N LYS A 449 -20.35 17.78 -12.54
CA LYS A 449 -20.30 17.69 -14.00
C LYS A 449 -20.62 19.02 -14.67
N SER A 450 -21.60 19.76 -14.14
CA SER A 450 -22.03 21.05 -14.67
C SER A 450 -21.08 22.18 -14.28
N ARG A 451 -20.53 22.15 -13.07
CA ARG A 451 -19.46 23.08 -12.65
C ARG A 451 -18.20 22.91 -13.49
N MET A 452 -17.78 21.67 -13.73
CA MET A 452 -16.63 21.38 -14.61
C MET A 452 -16.90 21.84 -16.05
N ALA A 453 -18.12 21.64 -16.58
CA ALA A 453 -18.47 22.13 -17.92
C ALA A 453 -18.47 23.66 -18.01
N ALA A 454 -18.95 24.37 -16.97
CA ALA A 454 -18.91 25.83 -16.92
C ALA A 454 -17.48 26.38 -16.83
N PHE A 455 -16.63 25.76 -16.02
CA PHE A 455 -15.21 26.10 -15.93
C PHE A 455 -14.48 25.81 -17.24
N GLU A 456 -14.70 24.63 -17.83
CA GLU A 456 -14.12 24.24 -19.11
C GLU A 456 -14.52 25.24 -20.22
N LYS A 457 -15.80 25.62 -20.28
CA LYS A 457 -16.29 26.63 -21.22
C LYS A 457 -15.60 27.99 -21.03
N LYS A 458 -15.44 28.44 -19.79
CA LYS A 458 -14.78 29.72 -19.46
C LYS A 458 -13.29 29.71 -19.83
N TYR A 459 -12.59 28.63 -19.48
CA TYR A 459 -11.16 28.49 -19.74
C TYR A 459 -10.84 28.35 -21.23
N ILE A 460 -11.60 27.54 -21.98
CA ILE A 460 -11.45 27.43 -23.43
C ILE A 460 -11.63 28.79 -24.11
N ARG A 461 -12.62 29.59 -23.69
CA ARG A 461 -12.83 30.94 -24.24
C ARG A 461 -11.63 31.86 -23.99
N GLN A 462 -11.12 31.90 -22.76
CA GLN A 462 -9.95 32.72 -22.41
C GLN A 462 -8.72 32.34 -23.24
N VAL A 463 -8.47 31.05 -23.44
CA VAL A 463 -7.30 30.60 -24.22
C VAL A 463 -7.47 30.90 -25.72
N ILE A 464 -8.68 30.81 -26.26
CA ILE A 464 -8.96 31.18 -27.65
C ILE A 464 -8.76 32.70 -27.86
N GLU A 465 -9.28 33.54 -26.97
CA GLU A 465 -9.13 35.00 -27.01
C GLU A 465 -7.65 35.40 -26.90
N LYS A 466 -6.90 34.80 -25.96
CA LYS A 466 -5.44 34.99 -25.81
C LYS A 466 -4.65 34.63 -27.07
N ASN A 467 -5.16 33.68 -27.87
CA ASN A 467 -4.54 33.24 -29.12
C ASN A 467 -5.11 33.94 -30.36
N ASN A 468 -5.79 35.09 -30.23
CA ASN A 468 -6.39 35.85 -31.33
C ASN A 468 -7.31 34.98 -32.22
N ASN A 469 -8.12 34.13 -31.61
CA ASN A 469 -9.02 33.18 -32.29
C ASN A 469 -8.32 32.11 -33.15
N ASN A 470 -7.00 31.93 -33.02
CA ASN A 470 -6.29 30.86 -33.72
C ASN A 470 -6.50 29.50 -33.03
N VAL A 471 -7.47 28.73 -33.52
CA VAL A 471 -7.86 27.42 -32.97
C VAL A 471 -6.70 26.42 -32.92
N SER A 472 -5.79 26.44 -33.91
CA SER A 472 -4.64 25.52 -33.95
C SER A 472 -3.57 25.85 -32.91
N ARG A 473 -3.45 27.13 -32.51
CA ARG A 473 -2.53 27.57 -31.46
C ARG A 473 -3.13 27.38 -30.07
N ALA A 474 -4.42 27.71 -29.91
CA ALA A 474 -5.18 27.46 -28.69
C ALA A 474 -5.25 25.95 -28.35
N ALA A 475 -5.42 25.07 -29.34
CA ALA A 475 -5.42 23.62 -29.11
C ALA A 475 -4.07 23.11 -28.58
N ARG A 476 -2.96 23.65 -29.07
CA ARG A 476 -1.61 23.32 -28.58
C ARG A 476 -1.37 23.81 -27.16
N GLU A 477 -1.81 25.02 -26.81
CA GLU A 477 -1.71 25.55 -25.44
C GLU A 477 -2.61 24.77 -24.46
N LEU A 478 -3.77 24.29 -24.92
CA LEU A 478 -4.66 23.43 -24.15
C LEU A 478 -4.23 21.96 -24.09
N GLY A 479 -3.19 21.56 -24.84
CA GLY A 479 -2.71 20.17 -24.88
C GLY A 479 -3.68 19.17 -25.52
N ILE A 480 -4.60 19.62 -26.39
CA ILE A 480 -5.61 18.76 -27.05
C ILE A 480 -5.51 18.87 -28.58
N SER A 481 -6.07 17.87 -29.30
CA SER A 481 -6.11 17.92 -30.76
C SER A 481 -7.02 19.05 -31.26
N ARG A 482 -6.71 19.62 -32.43
CA ARG A 482 -7.54 20.65 -33.08
C ARG A 482 -8.99 20.19 -33.25
N GLN A 483 -9.20 18.93 -33.64
CA GLN A 483 -10.53 18.33 -33.80
C GLN A 483 -11.30 18.25 -32.46
N SER A 484 -10.61 17.91 -31.37
CA SER A 484 -11.19 17.86 -30.02
C SER A 484 -11.62 19.24 -29.53
N LEU A 485 -10.79 20.27 -29.75
CA LEU A 485 -11.14 21.65 -29.42
C LEU A 485 -12.36 22.12 -30.22
N GLN A 486 -12.38 21.87 -31.54
CA GLN A 486 -13.52 22.21 -32.39
C GLN A 486 -14.82 21.52 -31.96
N TYR A 487 -14.76 20.27 -31.54
CA TYR A 487 -15.92 19.55 -30.99
C TYR A 487 -16.44 20.22 -29.71
N ARG A 488 -15.55 20.57 -28.77
CA ARG A 488 -15.92 21.25 -27.51
C ARG A 488 -16.47 22.66 -27.75
N MET A 489 -15.91 23.40 -28.72
CA MET A 489 -16.44 24.71 -29.14
C MET A 489 -17.87 24.59 -29.67
N ARG A 490 -18.16 23.60 -30.53
CA ARG A 490 -19.53 23.34 -31.02
C ARG A 490 -20.47 22.95 -29.87
N LYS A 491 -20.03 22.02 -29.01
CA LYS A 491 -20.80 21.55 -27.84
C LYS A 491 -21.23 22.70 -26.93
N TYR A 492 -20.39 23.72 -26.77
CA TYR A 492 -20.65 24.86 -25.88
C TYR A 492 -21.22 26.11 -26.59
N GLY A 493 -21.53 26.01 -27.88
CA GLY A 493 -22.12 27.10 -28.67
C GLY A 493 -21.16 28.27 -28.92
N MET A 494 -19.84 28.01 -28.97
CA MET A 494 -18.82 29.02 -29.24
C MET A 494 -18.61 29.14 -30.75
N GLY A 495 -19.52 29.84 -31.43
CA GLY A 495 -19.44 30.10 -32.87
C GLY A 495 -18.46 31.22 -33.18
N PHE A 496 -17.39 30.90 -33.89
CA PHE A 496 -16.53 31.87 -34.56
C PHE A 496 -16.44 31.47 -36.03
N THR A 497 -16.75 32.39 -36.94
CA THR A 497 -16.62 32.20 -38.39
C THR A 497 -15.18 31.86 -38.73
N LEU A 498 -14.99 30.73 -39.42
CA LEU A 498 -13.71 30.36 -40.01
C LEU A 498 -13.51 31.24 -41.24
N ASP A 499 -12.73 32.31 -41.11
CA ASP A 499 -12.13 32.92 -42.29
C ASP A 499 -10.98 32.00 -42.77
N SER A 500 -11.03 31.73 -44.07
CA SER A 500 -10.25 30.79 -44.88
C SER A 500 -8.74 30.87 -44.73
#